data_AF-A0A450TXS0-F1
#
_entry.id   AF-A0A450TXS0-F1
#
_cell.length_a   1.000
_cell.length_b   1.000
_cell.length_c   1.000
_cell.angle_alpha   90.00
_cell.angle_beta   90.00
_cell.angle_gamma   90.00
#
_symmetry.space_group_name_H-M   'P 1'
#
loop_
_entity.id
_entity.type
_entity.pdbx_description
1 polymer ?
#
loop_
_entity_poly.entity_id
_entity_poly.type
_entity_poly.pdbx_seq_one_letter_code
_entity_poly.pdbx_strand_id
1 'polypeptide(L)'
;MCKVTISVLEFFQTFPDKESARIYFENQRWNGSPTCPHCESEKITARKGSRTGYYWCNECGQEFTVRTGTICERSHIPLHKWLYAMYSVVTARKGVSSLQLSKEIGITQKSAWFLMHRIRKACEDGDQLLQNVVEIDETYVGGREKNKHGSKKLRAGRGAVGKQAVVGIRERGTGTVKASTVPDTTRETLHSMVVDNVESGSTVYSDEHKGYIGLNLLGYVHNSVNHSARVRTHKRDSVRG
;
A
#
# COMPACT_ATOMS: atom_id res chain seq x y z
N MET A 1 6.84 -9.17 -9.12
CA MET A 1 7.58 -9.61 -7.92
C MET A 1 9.08 -9.41 -8.15
N CYS A 2 9.74 -8.56 -7.36
CA CYS A 2 11.18 -8.30 -7.49
C CYS A 2 11.98 -9.60 -7.35
N LYS A 3 12.70 -9.99 -8.40
CA LYS A 3 13.40 -11.28 -8.50
C LYS A 3 14.70 -11.36 -7.70
N VAL A 4 15.11 -10.28 -7.01
CA VAL A 4 16.37 -10.25 -6.24
C VAL A 4 16.12 -9.49 -4.93
N THR A 5 15.87 -10.23 -3.85
CA THR A 5 15.84 -9.68 -2.48
C THR A 5 17.03 -10.27 -1.74
N ILE A 6 17.92 -9.41 -1.25
CA ILE A 6 19.01 -9.79 -0.35
C ILE A 6 18.46 -10.42 0.92
N SER A 7 19.21 -11.30 1.56
CA SER A 7 18.83 -11.89 2.85
C SER A 7 18.88 -10.87 3.99
N VAL A 8 18.22 -11.18 5.10
CA VAL A 8 18.26 -10.35 6.32
C VAL A 8 19.69 -10.18 6.84
N LEU A 9 20.53 -11.21 6.75
CA LEU A 9 21.92 -11.15 7.21
C LEU A 9 22.76 -10.22 6.31
N GLU A 10 22.62 -10.35 4.99
CA GLU A 10 23.27 -9.46 4.03
C GLU A 10 22.80 -8.00 4.19
N PHE A 11 21.53 -7.79 4.53
CA PHE A 11 21.00 -6.47 4.83
C PHE A 11 21.76 -5.82 5.99
N PHE A 12 21.94 -6.53 7.11
CA PHE A 12 22.67 -5.99 8.27
C PHE A 12 24.17 -5.83 8.01
N GLN A 13 24.75 -6.63 7.12
CA GLN A 13 26.13 -6.43 6.66
C GLN A 13 26.27 -5.17 5.77
N THR A 14 25.27 -4.89 4.94
CA THR A 14 25.27 -3.73 4.04
C THR A 14 24.96 -2.43 4.78
N PHE A 15 24.09 -2.49 5.80
CA PHE A 15 23.64 -1.32 6.57
C PHE A 15 23.87 -1.51 8.08
N PRO A 16 25.14 -1.57 8.54
CA PRO A 16 25.46 -1.87 9.93
C PRO A 16 25.12 -0.72 10.89
N ASP A 17 25.05 0.52 10.40
CA ASP A 17 24.94 1.70 11.26
C ASP A 17 24.02 2.80 10.70
N LYS A 18 23.92 3.92 11.43
CA LYS A 18 23.10 5.07 11.04
C LYS A 18 23.67 5.81 9.81
N GLU A 19 24.99 5.80 9.64
CA GLU A 19 25.67 6.56 8.59
C GLU A 19 25.57 5.87 7.23
N SER A 20 25.79 4.56 7.17
CA SER A 20 25.56 3.71 5.99
C SER A 20 24.14 3.85 5.48
N ALA A 21 23.14 3.81 6.37
CA ALA A 21 21.75 4.05 6.00
C ALA A 21 21.53 5.49 5.48
N ARG A 22 22.14 6.50 6.11
CA ARG A 22 22.05 7.90 5.65
C ARG A 22 22.61 8.05 4.23
N ILE A 23 23.83 7.57 3.98
CA ILE A 23 24.48 7.61 2.66
C ILE A 23 23.62 6.90 1.61
N TYR A 24 23.02 5.76 1.96
CA TYR A 24 22.10 5.07 1.06
C TYR A 24 20.90 5.94 0.68
N PHE A 25 20.22 6.57 1.65
CA PHE A 25 19.12 7.48 1.36
C PHE A 25 19.55 8.70 0.56
N GLU A 26 20.74 9.26 0.83
CA GLU A 26 21.29 10.41 0.10
C GLU A 26 21.57 10.05 -1.35
N ASN A 27 22.16 8.88 -1.60
CA ASN A 27 22.41 8.37 -2.95
C ASN A 27 21.10 8.11 -3.70
N GLN A 28 20.11 7.49 -3.06
CA GLN A 28 18.81 7.25 -3.69
C GLN A 28 18.05 8.53 -4.02
N ARG A 29 18.20 9.57 -3.19
CA ARG A 29 17.46 10.83 -3.35
C ARG A 29 18.13 11.80 -4.31
N TRP A 30 19.45 11.89 -4.26
CA TRP A 30 20.22 12.98 -4.87
C TRP A 30 21.35 12.50 -5.78
N ASN A 31 21.65 11.20 -5.78
CA ASN A 31 22.73 10.61 -6.58
C ASN A 31 24.07 11.37 -6.49
N GLY A 32 24.39 11.92 -5.31
CA GLY A 32 25.62 12.67 -5.03
C GLY A 32 25.51 14.19 -5.07
N SER A 33 24.44 14.77 -5.62
CA SER A 33 24.23 16.22 -5.71
C SER A 33 23.03 16.68 -4.87
N PRO A 34 23.20 17.10 -3.60
CA PRO A 34 22.10 17.51 -2.75
C PRO A 34 21.34 18.71 -3.35
N THR A 35 20.03 18.56 -3.48
CA THR A 35 19.13 19.62 -3.96
C THR A 35 18.20 20.06 -2.83
N CYS A 36 18.00 21.37 -2.67
CA CYS A 36 17.12 21.91 -1.64
C CYS A 36 15.67 21.47 -1.86
N PRO A 37 15.00 20.85 -0.88
CA PRO A 37 13.58 20.47 -1.01
C PRO A 37 12.61 21.66 -0.90
N HIS A 38 13.10 22.86 -0.58
CA HIS A 38 12.26 24.05 -0.39
C HIS A 38 12.26 24.99 -1.60
N CYS A 39 13.37 25.06 -2.34
CA CYS A 39 13.57 26.00 -3.45
C CYS A 39 14.31 25.39 -4.66
N GLU A 40 14.58 24.08 -4.62
CA GLU A 40 15.21 23.32 -5.72
C GLU A 40 16.62 23.77 -6.12
N SER A 41 17.24 24.68 -5.36
CA SER A 41 18.62 25.10 -5.57
C SER A 41 19.63 23.99 -5.28
N GLU A 42 20.68 23.94 -6.10
CA GLU A 42 21.86 23.08 -5.91
C GLU A 42 23.00 23.78 -5.14
N LYS A 43 22.81 25.06 -4.77
CA LYS A 43 23.81 25.84 -4.02
C LYS A 43 23.80 25.43 -2.54
N ILE A 44 24.27 24.22 -2.26
CA ILE A 44 24.17 23.58 -0.94
C ILE A 44 25.53 23.46 -0.26
N THR A 45 25.56 23.78 1.03
CA THR A 45 26.71 23.56 1.91
C THR A 45 26.43 22.43 2.87
N ALA A 46 27.20 21.34 2.80
CA ALA A 46 27.12 20.24 3.77
C ALA A 46 27.75 20.65 5.11
N ARG A 47 27.02 20.44 6.21
CA ARG A 47 27.53 20.68 7.57
C ARG A 47 28.43 19.53 8.00
N LYS A 48 29.49 19.84 8.74
CA LYS A 48 30.50 18.88 9.23
C LYS A 48 30.45 18.73 10.75
N GLY A 49 31.10 17.70 11.29
CA GLY A 49 31.22 17.47 12.74
C GLY A 49 29.92 16.94 13.35
N SER A 50 29.45 17.54 14.44
CA SER A 50 28.23 17.10 15.15
C SER A 50 26.94 17.25 14.32
N ARG A 51 26.95 18.07 13.27
CA ARG A 51 25.83 18.26 12.34
C ARG A 51 26.02 17.50 11.01
N THR A 52 26.82 16.45 10.99
CA THR A 52 26.96 15.61 9.79
C THR A 52 25.58 15.08 9.36
N GLY A 53 25.26 15.19 8.08
CA GLY A 53 23.94 14.85 7.51
C GLY A 53 22.92 16.00 7.44
N TYR A 54 23.31 17.20 7.89
CA TYR A 54 22.57 18.44 7.69
C TYR A 54 23.15 19.24 6.52
N TYR A 55 22.26 19.84 5.75
CA TYR A 55 22.57 20.61 4.55
C TYR A 55 21.99 22.01 4.69
N TRP A 56 22.79 23.01 4.33
CA TRP A 56 22.38 24.41 4.33
C TRP A 56 22.19 24.89 2.90
N CYS A 57 20.99 25.39 2.58
CA CYS A 57 20.74 26.03 1.30
C CYS A 57 21.22 27.49 1.34
N ASN A 58 22.14 27.86 0.45
CA ASN A 58 22.64 29.24 0.38
C ASN A 58 21.67 30.21 -0.30
N GLU A 59 20.60 29.69 -0.93
CA GLU A 59 19.63 30.50 -1.67
C GLU A 59 18.41 30.87 -0.82
N CYS A 60 17.78 29.90 -0.16
CA CYS A 60 16.65 30.16 0.74
C CYS A 60 17.04 30.30 2.23
N GLY A 61 18.30 30.03 2.59
CA GLY A 61 18.78 30.13 3.97
C GLY A 61 18.16 29.12 4.93
N GLN A 62 17.62 28.01 4.43
CA GLN A 62 17.01 26.96 5.25
C GLN A 62 17.92 25.74 5.38
N GLU A 63 17.89 25.11 6.56
CA GLU A 63 18.58 23.84 6.83
C GLU A 63 17.65 22.67 6.54
N PHE A 64 18.15 21.64 5.87
CA PHE A 64 17.40 20.43 5.58
C PHE A 64 18.28 19.19 5.76
N THR A 65 17.64 18.03 5.76
CA THR A 65 18.32 16.73 5.82
C THR A 65 17.75 15.84 4.72
N VAL A 66 18.35 14.67 4.53
CA VAL A 66 17.80 13.65 3.62
C VAL A 66 16.35 13.26 3.97
N ARG A 67 15.88 13.54 5.19
CA ARG A 67 14.51 13.27 5.63
C ARG A 67 13.50 14.35 5.22
N THR A 68 13.92 15.58 4.98
CA THR A 68 13.02 16.73 4.76
C THR A 68 12.21 16.52 3.48
N GLY A 69 10.87 16.58 3.52
CA GLY A 69 10.02 16.29 2.36
C GLY A 69 9.91 14.81 2.00
N THR A 70 10.12 13.90 2.95
CA THR A 70 10.01 12.44 2.73
C THR A 70 9.12 11.76 3.77
N ILE A 71 8.82 10.48 3.56
CA ILE A 71 8.17 9.64 4.58
C ILE A 71 8.99 9.43 5.86
N CYS A 72 10.26 9.89 5.91
CA CYS A 72 11.07 9.86 7.11
C CYS A 72 11.06 11.20 7.86
N GLU A 73 10.40 12.23 7.34
CA GLU A 73 10.36 13.58 7.91
C GLU A 73 9.78 13.59 9.33
N ARG A 74 10.34 14.45 10.21
CA ARG A 74 9.93 14.63 11.62
C ARG A 74 9.92 13.33 12.45
N SER A 75 10.61 12.28 11.98
CA SER A 75 10.76 11.03 12.71
C SER A 75 12.04 11.04 13.57
N HIS A 76 11.88 10.70 14.85
CA HIS A 76 13.00 10.45 15.76
C HIS A 76 13.60 9.04 15.59
N ILE A 77 12.99 8.20 14.73
CA ILE A 77 13.46 6.84 14.47
C ILE A 77 14.72 6.91 13.57
N PRO A 78 15.82 6.23 13.93
CA PRO A 78 17.02 6.16 13.10
C PRO A 78 16.77 5.63 11.68
N LEU A 79 17.53 6.11 10.69
CA LEU A 79 17.33 5.74 9.27
C LEU A 79 17.55 4.25 8.99
N HIS A 80 18.48 3.58 9.66
CA HIS A 80 18.67 2.13 9.50
C HIS A 80 17.42 1.32 9.90
N LYS A 81 16.67 1.77 10.92
CA LYS A 81 15.41 1.12 11.31
C LYS A 81 14.30 1.37 10.30
N TRP A 82 14.27 2.56 9.70
CA TRP A 82 13.37 2.86 8.57
C TRP A 82 13.66 1.94 7.39
N LEU A 83 14.94 1.79 7.02
CA LEU A 83 15.35 0.96 5.91
C LEU A 83 15.00 -0.51 6.13
N TYR A 84 15.26 -1.05 7.32
CA TYR A 84 14.87 -2.42 7.67
C TYR A 84 13.35 -2.59 7.63
N ALA A 85 12.60 -1.63 8.15
CA ALA A 85 11.14 -1.71 8.13
C ALA A 85 10.56 -1.68 6.70
N MET A 86 11.14 -0.87 5.80
CA MET A 86 10.78 -0.90 4.37
C MET A 86 11.09 -2.26 3.77
N TYR A 87 12.30 -2.79 4.02
CA TYR A 87 12.70 -4.12 3.58
C TYR A 87 11.72 -5.21 4.09
N SER A 88 11.37 -5.21 5.38
CA SER A 88 10.43 -6.19 5.95
C SER A 88 9.03 -6.08 5.35
N VAL A 89 8.53 -4.86 5.11
CA VAL A 89 7.21 -4.67 4.48
C VAL A 89 7.20 -5.19 3.03
N VAL A 90 8.26 -4.96 2.27
CA VAL A 90 8.35 -5.37 0.85
C VAL A 90 8.62 -6.88 0.70
N THR A 91 9.37 -7.49 1.61
CA THR A 91 9.74 -8.91 1.53
C THR A 91 8.75 -9.88 2.19
N ALA A 92 7.92 -9.40 3.12
CA ALA A 92 7.00 -10.26 3.85
C ALA A 92 5.77 -10.68 3.02
N ARG A 93 5.72 -11.97 2.67
CA ARG A 93 4.61 -12.57 1.87
C ARG A 93 3.22 -12.45 2.49
N LYS A 94 3.12 -12.40 3.83
CA LYS A 94 1.83 -12.35 4.57
C LYS A 94 1.62 -11.02 5.30
N GLY A 95 2.40 -10.00 4.96
CA GLY A 95 2.49 -8.75 5.71
C GLY A 95 3.21 -8.92 7.05
N VAL A 96 3.62 -7.80 7.63
CA VAL A 96 4.29 -7.75 8.94
C VAL A 96 3.33 -7.17 9.97
N SER A 97 3.30 -7.74 11.18
CA SER A 97 2.56 -7.15 12.31
C SER A 97 3.36 -6.01 12.95
N SER A 98 2.71 -4.95 13.39
CA SER A 98 3.40 -3.85 14.11
C SER A 98 4.06 -4.32 15.40
N LEU A 99 3.49 -5.33 16.08
CA LEU A 99 4.10 -5.94 17.26
C LEU A 99 5.37 -6.70 16.90
N GLN A 100 5.35 -7.45 15.80
CA GLN A 100 6.53 -8.17 15.31
C GLN A 100 7.64 -7.18 14.94
N LEU A 101 7.31 -6.20 14.09
CA LEU A 101 8.26 -5.18 13.66
C LEU A 101 8.87 -4.43 14.86
N SER A 102 8.05 -4.09 15.86
CA SER A 102 8.53 -3.40 17.06
C SER A 102 9.59 -4.18 17.85
N LYS A 103 9.45 -5.51 17.90
CA LYS A 103 10.42 -6.40 18.55
C LYS A 103 11.68 -6.55 17.72
N GLU A 104 11.55 -6.69 16.40
CA GLU A 104 12.69 -6.84 15.49
C GLU A 104 13.60 -5.61 15.48
N ILE A 105 13.04 -4.40 15.40
CA ILE A 105 13.84 -3.15 15.34
C ILE A 105 14.00 -2.45 16.68
N GLY A 106 13.48 -3.02 17.77
CA GLY A 106 13.58 -2.45 19.13
C GLY A 106 13.01 -1.04 19.23
N ILE A 107 11.72 -0.87 18.90
CA ILE A 107 10.96 0.36 19.13
C ILE A 107 9.63 0.04 19.81
N THR A 108 8.87 1.06 20.22
CA THR A 108 7.53 0.84 20.74
C THR A 108 6.59 0.36 19.63
N GLN A 109 5.59 -0.45 20.01
CA GLN A 109 4.57 -0.91 19.05
C GLN A 109 3.82 0.26 18.40
N LYS A 110 3.55 1.34 19.14
CA LYS A 110 2.94 2.57 18.61
C LYS A 110 3.80 3.22 17.51
N SER A 111 5.10 3.31 17.73
CA SER A 111 6.05 3.85 16.74
C SER A 111 6.15 2.95 15.52
N ALA A 112 6.17 1.62 15.70
CA ALA A 112 6.16 0.67 14.59
C ALA A 112 4.88 0.78 13.76
N TRP A 113 3.73 0.90 14.41
CA TRP A 113 2.45 1.09 13.73
C TRP A 113 2.44 2.38 12.88
N PHE A 114 2.88 3.51 13.45
CA PHE A 114 2.96 4.78 12.73
C PHE A 114 3.93 4.71 11.54
N LEU A 115 5.10 4.11 11.75
CA LEU A 115 6.10 3.92 10.71
C LEU A 115 5.56 3.08 9.55
N MET A 116 4.90 1.96 9.85
CA MET A 116 4.32 1.09 8.82
C MET A 116 3.19 1.78 8.06
N HIS A 117 2.40 2.63 8.72
CA HIS A 117 1.35 3.38 8.05
C HIS A 117 1.93 4.37 7.02
N ARG A 118 3.01 5.08 7.36
CA ARG A 118 3.72 5.97 6.41
C ARG A 118 4.31 5.22 5.22
N ILE A 119 4.90 4.04 5.46
CA ILE A 119 5.43 3.19 4.37
C ILE A 119 4.30 2.77 3.44
N ARG A 120 3.20 2.22 4.00
CA ARG A 120 2.06 1.80 3.19
C ARG A 120 1.47 2.96 2.40
N LYS A 121 1.34 4.14 3.01
CA LYS A 121 0.82 5.32 2.33
C LYS A 121 1.70 5.72 1.14
N ALA A 122 3.03 5.67 1.29
CA ALA A 122 3.94 5.89 0.16
C ALA A 122 3.86 4.80 -0.93
N CYS A 123 3.40 3.59 -0.60
CA CYS A 123 3.17 2.53 -1.57
C CYS A 123 1.80 2.63 -2.27
N GLU A 124 0.85 3.39 -1.74
CA GLU A 124 -0.47 3.61 -2.36
C GLU A 124 -0.38 4.45 -3.64
N ASP A 125 0.64 5.31 -3.77
CA ASP A 125 0.84 6.22 -4.92
C ASP A 125 1.30 5.48 -6.21
N GLY A 126 1.18 4.15 -6.24
CA GLY A 126 1.27 3.35 -7.47
C GLY A 126 -0.03 3.43 -8.26
N ASP A 127 -0.22 4.55 -8.95
CA ASP A 127 -1.43 4.98 -9.70
C ASP A 127 -1.74 4.13 -10.96
N GLN A 128 -1.29 2.88 -11.00
CA GLN A 128 -1.50 2.02 -12.15
C GLN A 128 -2.90 1.42 -12.10
N LEU A 129 -3.72 1.74 -13.09
CA LEU A 129 -5.01 1.08 -13.30
C LEU A 129 -4.79 -0.41 -13.52
N LEU A 130 -5.69 -1.24 -12.99
CA LEU A 130 -5.72 -2.67 -13.28
C LEU A 130 -6.22 -2.88 -14.70
N GLN A 131 -5.61 -3.80 -15.45
CA GLN A 131 -5.85 -3.97 -16.88
C GLN A 131 -6.25 -5.41 -17.23
N ASN A 132 -6.65 -5.61 -18.49
CA ASN A 132 -6.94 -6.91 -19.09
C ASN A 132 -8.13 -7.63 -18.46
N VAL A 133 -7.89 -8.46 -17.44
CA VAL A 133 -8.89 -9.31 -16.81
C VAL A 133 -8.87 -9.07 -15.31
N VAL A 134 -9.95 -8.51 -14.80
CA VAL A 134 -10.11 -8.17 -13.39
C VAL A 134 -11.29 -8.91 -12.78
N GLU A 135 -11.15 -9.30 -11.53
CA GLU A 135 -12.18 -9.89 -10.68
C GLU A 135 -12.58 -8.86 -9.61
N ILE A 136 -13.87 -8.68 -9.38
CA ILE A 136 -14.40 -7.73 -8.41
C ILE A 136 -15.33 -8.48 -7.46
N ASP A 137 -15.12 -8.27 -6.16
CA ASP A 137 -15.92 -8.86 -5.09
C ASP A 137 -16.19 -7.81 -3.98
N GLU A 138 -17.35 -7.91 -3.33
CA GLU A 138 -17.73 -7.06 -2.20
C GLU A 138 -17.80 -7.86 -0.91
N THR A 139 -17.06 -7.40 0.10
CA THR A 139 -17.10 -7.99 1.44
C THR A 139 -17.56 -6.99 2.48
N TYR A 140 -18.26 -7.47 3.51
CA TYR A 140 -18.81 -6.63 4.58
C TYR A 140 -18.06 -6.88 5.89
N VAL A 141 -17.27 -5.90 6.31
CA VAL A 141 -16.46 -5.94 7.53
C VAL A 141 -17.20 -5.26 8.68
N GLY A 142 -17.49 -6.02 9.75
CA GLY A 142 -18.12 -5.46 10.94
C GLY A 142 -18.60 -6.51 11.93
N GLY A 143 -18.81 -6.08 13.17
CA GLY A 143 -19.35 -6.93 14.24
C GLY A 143 -20.78 -7.38 13.94
N ARG A 144 -21.12 -8.61 14.34
CA ARG A 144 -22.50 -9.12 14.22
C ARG A 144 -23.45 -8.23 15.03
N GLU A 145 -24.55 -7.78 14.44
CA GLU A 145 -25.56 -6.93 15.13
C GLU A 145 -26.01 -7.51 16.47
N LYS A 146 -26.17 -8.84 16.56
CA LYS A 146 -26.54 -9.50 17.82
C LYS A 146 -25.57 -9.23 18.98
N ASN A 147 -24.29 -9.02 18.67
CA ASN A 147 -23.19 -8.79 19.62
C ASN A 147 -22.90 -7.29 19.86
N LYS A 148 -23.60 -6.36 19.20
CA LYS A 148 -23.42 -4.93 19.46
C LYS A 148 -24.13 -4.53 20.77
N HIS A 149 -23.61 -3.52 21.48
CA HIS A 149 -24.29 -2.94 22.64
C HIS A 149 -25.67 -2.40 22.24
N GLY A 150 -26.66 -2.47 23.14
CA GLY A 150 -28.05 -2.15 22.85
C GLY A 150 -28.27 -0.76 22.22
N SER A 151 -27.48 0.24 22.62
CA SER A 151 -27.51 1.61 22.08
C SER A 151 -26.88 1.75 20.68
N LYS A 152 -26.10 0.77 20.22
CA LYS A 152 -25.44 0.74 18.91
C LYS A 152 -26.07 -0.25 17.93
N LYS A 153 -27.16 -0.91 18.34
CA LYS A 153 -27.93 -1.81 17.48
C LYS A 153 -28.83 -0.98 16.59
N LEU A 154 -28.66 -1.09 15.28
CA LEU A 154 -29.51 -0.38 14.32
C LEU A 154 -30.91 -0.97 14.23
N ARG A 155 -31.12 -2.20 14.76
CA ARG A 155 -32.40 -2.95 14.76
C ARG A 155 -33.11 -3.05 13.39
N ALA A 156 -32.42 -2.69 12.31
CA ALA A 156 -32.90 -2.73 10.95
C ALA A 156 -32.40 -4.04 10.31
N GLY A 157 -33.25 -5.06 10.26
CA GLY A 157 -33.03 -6.27 9.47
C GLY A 157 -31.89 -7.22 9.92
N ARG A 158 -31.70 -8.27 9.11
CA ARG A 158 -30.62 -9.27 9.24
C ARG A 158 -29.66 -9.07 8.07
N GLY A 159 -28.33 -9.06 8.28
CA GLY A 159 -27.35 -9.08 7.18
C GLY A 159 -26.23 -8.03 7.28
N ALA A 160 -26.04 -7.26 6.20
CA ALA A 160 -25.00 -6.24 6.01
C ALA A 160 -25.20 -4.95 6.83
N VAL A 161 -26.37 -4.80 7.46
CA VAL A 161 -26.73 -3.59 8.20
C VAL A 161 -25.74 -3.33 9.33
N GLY A 162 -25.15 -2.13 9.34
CA GLY A 162 -24.17 -1.70 10.32
C GLY A 162 -22.75 -2.23 10.09
N LYS A 163 -22.45 -2.81 8.93
CA LYS A 163 -21.10 -3.21 8.52
C LYS A 163 -20.53 -2.23 7.49
N GLN A 164 -19.22 -2.08 7.47
CA GLN A 164 -18.51 -1.35 6.43
C GLN A 164 -18.38 -2.24 5.20
N ALA A 165 -18.87 -1.79 4.06
CA ALA A 165 -18.62 -2.46 2.78
C ALA A 165 -17.18 -2.16 2.32
N VAL A 166 -16.52 -3.18 1.78
CA VAL A 166 -15.18 -3.13 1.21
C VAL A 166 -15.24 -3.82 -0.14
N VAL A 167 -14.82 -3.12 -1.19
CA VAL A 167 -14.72 -3.69 -2.54
C VAL A 167 -13.28 -4.07 -2.78
N GLY A 168 -13.06 -5.30 -3.26
CA GLY A 168 -11.76 -5.78 -3.72
C GLY A 168 -11.79 -5.97 -5.23
N ILE A 169 -10.80 -5.42 -5.93
CA ILE A 169 -10.58 -5.55 -7.37
C ILE A 169 -9.22 -6.23 -7.55
N ARG A 170 -9.18 -7.33 -8.29
CA ARG A 170 -7.97 -8.13 -8.50
C ARG A 170 -7.71 -8.35 -9.98
N GLU A 171 -6.53 -7.97 -10.45
CA GLU A 171 -6.07 -8.33 -11.79
C GLU A 171 -5.56 -9.78 -11.83
N ARG A 172 -6.03 -10.58 -12.79
CA ARG A 172 -5.65 -12.00 -12.92
C ARG A 172 -4.20 -12.18 -13.38
N GLY A 173 -3.73 -11.37 -14.33
CA GLY A 173 -2.41 -11.54 -14.94
C GLY A 173 -1.27 -11.22 -13.98
N THR A 174 -1.35 -10.07 -13.31
CA THR A 174 -0.31 -9.62 -12.37
C THR A 174 -0.52 -10.13 -10.95
N GLY A 175 -1.77 -10.48 -10.59
CA GLY A 175 -2.17 -10.79 -9.22
C GLY A 175 -2.31 -9.56 -8.32
N THR A 176 -2.22 -8.35 -8.89
CA THR A 176 -2.36 -7.08 -8.16
C THR A 176 -3.78 -6.92 -7.64
N VAL A 177 -3.93 -6.44 -6.40
CA VAL A 177 -5.22 -6.23 -5.76
C VAL A 177 -5.32 -4.78 -5.28
N LYS A 178 -6.42 -4.11 -5.62
CA LYS A 178 -6.84 -2.85 -5.05
C LYS A 178 -8.09 -3.08 -4.20
N ALA A 179 -8.12 -2.56 -2.98
CA ALA A 179 -9.27 -2.70 -2.11
C ALA A 179 -9.58 -1.38 -1.39
N SER A 180 -10.85 -0.98 -1.41
CA SER A 180 -11.29 0.29 -0.84
C SER A 180 -12.60 0.12 -0.07
N THR A 181 -12.73 0.88 1.01
CA THR A 181 -13.99 0.98 1.75
C THR A 181 -15.00 1.83 0.96
N VAL A 182 -16.21 1.32 0.79
CA VAL A 182 -17.30 2.04 0.11
C VAL A 182 -18.45 2.33 1.09
N PRO A 183 -19.11 3.49 0.99
CA PRO A 183 -20.23 3.83 1.89
C PRO A 183 -21.43 2.89 1.71
N ASP A 184 -21.62 2.40 0.49
CA ASP A 184 -22.67 1.47 0.09
C ASP A 184 -22.23 0.66 -1.14
N THR A 185 -23.03 -0.34 -1.51
CA THR A 185 -22.84 -1.17 -2.71
C THR A 185 -23.86 -0.77 -3.80
N THR A 186 -24.20 0.52 -3.87
CA THR A 186 -25.04 1.03 -4.96
C THR A 186 -24.31 0.96 -6.29
N ARG A 187 -25.06 1.02 -7.39
CA ARG A 187 -24.50 0.96 -8.73
C ARG A 187 -23.51 2.09 -8.95
N GLU A 188 -23.87 3.29 -8.52
CA GLU A 188 -23.11 4.52 -8.72
C GLU A 188 -21.75 4.42 -8.03
N THR A 189 -21.74 3.98 -6.76
CA THR A 189 -20.51 3.76 -5.98
C THR A 189 -19.64 2.65 -6.55
N LEU A 190 -20.24 1.53 -6.99
CA LEU A 190 -19.49 0.43 -7.57
C LEU A 190 -18.91 0.79 -8.93
N HIS A 191 -19.67 1.51 -9.77
CA HIS A 191 -19.22 1.96 -11.08
C HIS A 191 -18.07 2.96 -10.97
N SER A 192 -18.15 3.94 -10.06
CA SER A 192 -17.04 4.88 -9.82
C SER A 192 -15.79 4.12 -9.38
N MET A 193 -15.93 3.15 -8.47
CA MET A 193 -14.82 2.31 -8.03
C MET A 193 -14.16 1.53 -9.17
N VAL A 194 -14.94 1.00 -10.12
CA VAL A 194 -14.37 0.33 -11.30
C VAL A 194 -13.63 1.34 -12.18
N VAL A 195 -14.23 2.49 -12.48
CA VAL A 195 -13.63 3.52 -13.34
C VAL A 195 -12.32 4.06 -12.77
N ASP A 196 -12.27 4.32 -11.47
CA ASP A 196 -11.08 4.89 -10.82
C ASP A 196 -9.92 3.88 -10.69
N ASN A 197 -10.19 2.58 -10.86
CA ASN A 197 -9.22 1.52 -10.56
C ASN A 197 -8.93 0.56 -11.71
N VAL A 198 -9.74 0.56 -12.76
CA VAL A 198 -9.67 -0.38 -13.89
C VAL A 198 -9.68 0.37 -15.21
N GLU A 199 -8.72 0.06 -16.08
CA GLU A 199 -8.63 0.64 -17.41
C GLU A 199 -9.84 0.26 -18.28
N SER A 200 -10.44 1.27 -18.94
CA SER A 200 -11.54 1.07 -19.88
C SER A 200 -11.17 0.06 -20.97
N GLY A 201 -12.14 -0.78 -21.38
CA GLY A 201 -11.90 -1.89 -22.30
C GLY A 201 -11.47 -3.19 -21.63
N SER A 202 -11.18 -3.19 -20.33
CA SER A 202 -10.88 -4.42 -19.58
C SER A 202 -12.10 -5.33 -19.43
N THR A 203 -11.85 -6.63 -19.31
CA THR A 203 -12.85 -7.65 -18.97
C THR A 203 -13.01 -7.72 -17.46
N VAL A 204 -14.22 -7.47 -16.98
CA VAL A 204 -14.58 -7.46 -15.55
C VAL A 204 -15.42 -8.69 -15.22
N TYR A 205 -14.97 -9.47 -14.25
CA TYR A 205 -15.73 -10.56 -13.63
C TYR A 205 -16.26 -10.13 -12.27
N SER A 206 -17.56 -10.27 -12.04
CA SER A 206 -18.16 -10.04 -10.72
C SER A 206 -19.20 -11.11 -10.38
N ASP A 207 -19.64 -11.12 -9.14
CA ASP A 207 -20.82 -11.88 -8.72
C ASP A 207 -22.11 -11.31 -9.32
N GLU A 208 -23.24 -12.02 -9.16
CA GLU A 208 -24.58 -11.62 -9.61
C GLU A 208 -25.17 -10.42 -8.84
N HIS A 209 -24.33 -9.61 -8.20
CA HIS A 209 -24.78 -8.41 -7.49
C HIS A 209 -25.32 -7.38 -8.50
N LYS A 210 -26.57 -6.93 -8.28
CA LYS A 210 -27.28 -6.02 -9.21
C LYS A 210 -26.57 -4.69 -9.43
N GLY A 211 -25.69 -4.29 -8.52
CA GLY A 211 -24.89 -3.08 -8.62
C GLY A 211 -23.90 -3.08 -9.79
N TYR A 212 -23.52 -4.24 -10.32
CA TYR A 212 -22.63 -4.33 -11.49
C TYR A 212 -23.36 -4.29 -12.83
N ILE A 213 -24.70 -4.36 -12.84
CA ILE A 213 -25.49 -4.23 -14.06
C ILE A 213 -25.24 -2.84 -14.66
N GLY A 214 -24.79 -2.81 -15.91
CA GLY A 214 -24.52 -1.58 -16.67
C GLY A 214 -23.05 -1.26 -16.90
N LEU A 215 -22.10 -2.06 -16.37
CA LEU A 215 -20.67 -1.87 -16.65
C LEU A 215 -20.34 -1.93 -18.16
N ASN A 216 -21.10 -2.69 -18.94
CA ASN A 216 -20.97 -2.73 -20.41
C ASN A 216 -21.22 -1.36 -21.07
N LEU A 217 -22.05 -0.50 -20.47
CA LEU A 217 -22.34 0.83 -20.98
C LEU A 217 -21.20 1.83 -20.69
N LEU A 218 -20.30 1.49 -19.76
CA LEU A 218 -19.13 2.28 -19.39
C LEU A 218 -17.86 1.86 -20.12
N GLY A 219 -17.97 0.95 -21.11
CA GLY A 219 -16.85 0.52 -21.94
C GLY A 219 -16.08 -0.69 -21.39
N TYR A 220 -16.65 -1.44 -20.45
CA TYR A 220 -16.07 -2.69 -19.94
C TYR A 220 -16.72 -3.92 -20.59
N VAL A 221 -15.99 -5.03 -20.66
CA VAL A 221 -16.59 -6.33 -21.00
C VAL A 221 -16.96 -7.04 -19.71
N HIS A 222 -18.23 -6.99 -19.31
CA HIS A 222 -18.70 -7.53 -18.03
C HIS A 222 -19.26 -8.95 -18.16
N ASN A 223 -18.74 -9.86 -17.33
CA ASN A 223 -19.22 -11.23 -17.20
C ASN A 223 -19.55 -11.52 -15.72
N SER A 224 -20.73 -12.09 -15.45
CA SER A 224 -21.13 -12.49 -14.09
C SER A 224 -20.82 -13.97 -13.84
N VAL A 225 -20.27 -14.31 -12.67
CA VAL A 225 -20.07 -15.71 -12.23
C VAL A 225 -21.20 -16.11 -11.29
N ASN A 226 -21.94 -17.16 -11.64
CA ASN A 226 -23.03 -17.67 -10.80
C ASN A 226 -22.48 -18.63 -9.73
N HIS A 227 -22.44 -18.18 -8.48
CA HIS A 227 -21.95 -18.95 -7.33
C HIS A 227 -22.85 -20.13 -6.88
N SER A 228 -24.05 -20.29 -7.46
CA SER A 228 -24.90 -21.47 -7.20
C SER A 228 -24.47 -22.72 -7.97
N ALA A 229 -23.70 -22.55 -9.06
CA ALA A 229 -23.05 -23.64 -9.76
C ALA A 229 -21.67 -23.87 -9.12
N ARG A 230 -21.45 -25.02 -8.47
CA ARG A 230 -20.14 -25.44 -7.93
C ARG A 230 -19.12 -25.65 -9.06
N VAL A 231 -18.62 -24.59 -9.68
CA VAL A 231 -17.50 -24.67 -10.63
C VAL A 231 -16.22 -24.40 -9.87
N ARG A 232 -15.57 -25.47 -9.40
CA ARG A 232 -14.19 -25.41 -8.93
C ARG A 232 -13.26 -25.36 -10.14
N THR A 233 -12.66 -24.21 -10.43
CA THR A 233 -11.60 -24.11 -11.44
C THR A 233 -10.28 -24.61 -10.83
N HIS A 234 -10.09 -25.93 -10.81
CA HIS A 234 -8.76 -26.53 -10.92
C HIS A 234 -8.67 -27.18 -12.30
N LYS A 235 -8.19 -26.43 -13.31
CA LYS A 235 -7.49 -27.06 -14.43
C LYS A 235 -6.01 -26.97 -14.12
N ARG A 236 -5.44 -28.11 -13.70
CA ARG A 236 -4.00 -28.35 -13.81
C ARG A 236 -3.74 -28.59 -15.29
N ASP A 237 -3.04 -27.67 -15.93
CA ASP A 237 -2.45 -27.96 -17.23
C ASP A 237 -1.42 -29.07 -17.04
N SER A 238 -1.79 -30.27 -17.50
CA SER A 238 -0.87 -31.38 -17.67
C SER A 238 -0.46 -31.37 -19.13
N VAL A 239 0.66 -30.70 -19.40
CA VAL A 239 1.45 -30.93 -20.61
C VAL A 239 2.01 -32.35 -20.48
N ARG A 240 1.58 -33.25 -21.37
CA ARG A 240 2.33 -34.46 -21.71
C ARG A 240 2.74 -34.32 -23.17
N GLY A 241 4.05 -34.36 -23.39
CA GLY A 241 4.63 -34.81 -24.65
C GLY A 241 4.54 -36.32 -24.79
#